data_AF-A0A2D9RDG7-F1
#
_entry.id   AF-A0A2D9RDG7-F1
#
_cell.length_a   1.000
_cell.length_b   1.000
_cell.length_c   1.000
_cell.angle_alpha   90.00
_cell.angle_beta   90.00
_cell.angle_gamma   90.00
#
_symmetry.space_group_name_H-M   'P 1'
#
loop_
_entity.id
_entity.type
_entity.pdbx_description
1 polymer ?
#
loop_
_entity_poly.entity_id
_entity_poly.type
_entity_poly.pdbx_seq_one_letter_code
_entity_poly.pdbx_strand_id
1 'polypeptide(L)'
;MTLLNVTRVLPLVLFVGALPAQAMTAKECQTMQAELASQHKSLTASYEELKRMGEQADEVGDEFVAAKEESGLSPVAAERAEVLKAEFETLQNAVDDKNSELTERSRSFTQKRTSFQVSCGAYIK
;
A
#
# COMPACT_ATOMS: atom_id res chain seq x y z
N MET A 1 -30.99 -35.46 59.12
CA MET A 1 -30.50 -36.85 59.01
C MET A 1 -29.72 -36.95 57.72
N THR A 2 -28.46 -37.41 57.85
CA THR A 2 -27.50 -37.98 56.88
C THR A 2 -27.95 -38.13 55.41
N LEU A 3 -27.11 -37.83 54.42
CA LEU A 3 -26.03 -38.74 53.99
C LEU A 3 -24.92 -38.03 53.19
N LEU A 4 -23.68 -38.44 53.46
CA LEU A 4 -22.52 -38.25 52.57
C LEU A 4 -22.77 -38.93 51.21
N ASN A 5 -22.06 -38.48 50.17
CA ASN A 5 -20.93 -39.20 49.55
C ASN A 5 -20.91 -39.19 48.00
N VAL A 6 -19.69 -39.18 47.46
CA VAL A 6 -19.21 -39.67 46.15
C VAL A 6 -19.22 -38.74 44.93
N THR A 7 -18.09 -38.05 44.77
CA THR A 7 -17.19 -38.01 43.58
C THR A 7 -17.66 -38.65 42.27
N ARG A 8 -17.71 -37.90 41.15
CA ARG A 8 -17.08 -38.29 39.85
C ARG A 8 -17.28 -37.27 38.71
N VAL A 9 -16.16 -36.66 38.30
CA VAL A 9 -15.60 -36.55 36.93
C VAL A 9 -16.47 -35.99 35.77
N LEU A 10 -15.97 -34.88 35.22
CA LEU A 10 -16.21 -34.20 33.93
C LEU A 10 -16.39 -35.14 32.69
N PRO A 11 -17.00 -34.69 31.58
CA PRO A 11 -16.25 -33.82 30.66
C PRO A 11 -17.02 -32.64 30.07
N LEU A 12 -16.36 -31.49 30.17
CA LEU A 12 -16.47 -30.35 29.27
C LEU A 12 -16.11 -30.84 27.86
N VAL A 13 -17.08 -30.97 26.97
CA VAL A 13 -16.79 -31.17 25.55
C VAL A 13 -16.69 -29.79 24.90
N LEU A 14 -15.54 -29.14 25.09
CA LEU A 14 -15.11 -28.04 24.23
C LEU A 14 -14.56 -28.67 22.95
N PHE A 15 -15.43 -28.90 21.96
CA PHE A 15 -14.96 -29.02 20.58
C PHE A 15 -14.56 -27.62 20.09
N VAL A 16 -13.37 -27.16 20.52
CA VAL A 16 -12.63 -26.16 19.77
C VAL A 16 -12.08 -26.92 18.57
N GLY A 17 -12.84 -26.89 17.46
CA GLY A 17 -12.30 -27.26 16.16
C GLY A 17 -11.21 -26.27 15.80
N ALA A 18 -9.98 -26.52 16.28
CA ALA A 18 -8.81 -25.87 15.75
C ALA A 18 -8.71 -26.30 14.28
N LEU A 19 -9.10 -25.38 13.37
CA LEU A 19 -8.73 -25.48 11.97
C LEU A 19 -7.22 -25.76 11.94
N PRO A 20 -6.75 -26.72 11.12
CA PRO A 20 -5.32 -26.89 10.96
C PRO A 20 -4.80 -25.58 10.36
N ALA A 21 -4.13 -24.78 11.17
CA ALA A 21 -3.15 -23.84 10.67
C ALA A 21 -2.19 -24.71 9.86
N GLN A 22 -2.32 -24.69 8.54
CA GLN A 22 -1.37 -25.37 7.66
C GLN A 22 -0.02 -24.80 8.05
N ALA A 23 0.77 -25.60 8.76
CA ALA A 23 2.03 -25.16 9.31
C ALA A 23 2.95 -24.90 8.12
N MET A 24 3.12 -23.62 7.76
CA MET A 24 4.09 -23.21 6.76
C MET A 24 5.46 -23.75 7.16
N THR A 25 6.19 -24.26 6.18
CA THR A 25 7.56 -24.72 6.38
C THR A 25 8.52 -23.54 6.46
N ALA A 26 9.68 -23.73 7.09
CA ALA A 26 10.74 -22.72 7.13
C ALA A 26 11.16 -22.25 5.73
N LYS A 27 11.14 -23.14 4.73
CA LYS A 27 11.48 -22.82 3.34
C LYS A 27 10.44 -21.91 2.68
N GLU A 28 9.16 -22.16 2.90
CA GLU A 28 8.08 -21.28 2.40
C GLU A 28 8.17 -19.89 3.03
N CYS A 29 8.48 -19.82 4.33
CA CYS A 29 8.74 -18.55 5.01
C CYS A 29 9.94 -17.79 4.43
N GLN A 30 11.04 -18.47 4.07
CA GLN A 30 12.18 -17.82 3.41
C GLN A 30 11.79 -17.25 2.04
N THR A 31 11.03 -17.99 1.24
CA THR A 31 10.53 -17.50 -0.06
C THR A 31 9.65 -16.27 0.12
N MET A 32 8.67 -16.31 1.04
CA MET A 32 7.80 -15.17 1.32
C MET A 32 8.56 -13.95 1.83
N GLN A 33 9.61 -14.15 2.63
CA GLN A 33 10.45 -13.06 3.10
C GLN A 33 11.17 -12.36 1.93
N ALA A 34 11.71 -13.13 0.99
CA ALA A 34 12.35 -12.59 -0.21
C ALA A 34 11.34 -11.85 -1.11
N GLU A 35 10.13 -12.39 -1.26
CA GLU A 35 9.04 -11.74 -1.99
C GLU A 35 8.63 -10.41 -1.35
N LEU A 36 8.48 -10.37 -0.02
CA LEU A 36 8.17 -9.14 0.71
C LEU A 36 9.29 -8.11 0.60
N ALA A 37 10.56 -8.53 0.67
CA ALA A 37 11.70 -7.64 0.46
C ALA A 37 11.70 -7.04 -0.96
N SER A 38 11.41 -7.86 -1.98
CA SER A 38 11.28 -7.41 -3.36
C SER A 38 10.12 -6.43 -3.55
N GLN A 39 8.94 -6.74 -2.99
CA GLN A 39 7.77 -5.88 -3.03
C GLN A 39 8.02 -4.54 -2.32
N HIS A 40 8.69 -4.56 -1.17
CA HIS A 40 9.05 -3.35 -0.44
C HIS A 40 9.97 -2.46 -1.28
N LYS A 41 11.02 -3.02 -1.89
CA LYS A 41 11.93 -2.28 -2.76
C LYS A 41 11.19 -1.67 -3.97
N SER A 42 10.29 -2.44 -4.59
CA SER A 42 9.46 -1.98 -5.70
C SER A 42 8.53 -0.84 -5.28
N LEU A 43 7.89 -0.94 -4.12
CA LEU A 43 7.03 0.12 -3.58
C LEU A 43 7.83 1.40 -3.31
N THR A 44 9.00 1.30 -2.68
CA THR A 44 9.88 2.45 -2.43
C THR A 44 10.26 3.16 -3.74
N ALA A 45 10.69 2.42 -4.76
CA ALA A 45 11.03 2.98 -6.06
C ALA A 45 9.83 3.67 -6.73
N SER A 46 8.62 3.09 -6.62
CA SER A 46 7.41 3.72 -7.16
C SER A 46 6.99 4.99 -6.40
N TYR A 47 7.25 5.09 -5.09
CA TYR A 47 7.02 6.34 -4.35
C TYR A 47 8.02 7.44 -4.76
N GLU A 48 9.27 7.09 -5.06
CA GLU A 48 10.25 8.03 -5.62
C GLU A 48 9.86 8.50 -7.04
N GLU A 49 9.27 7.62 -7.83
CA GLU A 49 8.67 7.98 -9.13
C GLU A 49 7.49 8.94 -8.95
N LEU A 50 6.53 8.63 -8.06
CA LEU A 50 5.41 9.52 -7.77
C LEU A 50 5.89 10.91 -7.32
N LYS A 51 6.92 10.96 -6.48
CA LYS A 51 7.52 12.23 -6.04
C LYS A 51 8.05 13.04 -7.23
N ARG A 52 8.80 12.42 -8.15
CA ARG A 52 9.31 13.08 -9.35
C ARG A 52 8.20 13.56 -10.28
N MET A 53 7.12 12.79 -10.41
CA MET A 53 5.95 13.22 -11.17
C MET A 53 5.28 14.45 -10.53
N GLY A 54 5.20 14.48 -9.19
CA GLY A 54 4.71 15.65 -8.45
C GLY A 54 5.58 16.88 -8.67
N GLU A 55 6.90 16.74 -8.57
CA GLU A 55 7.86 17.82 -8.87
C GLU A 55 7.70 18.34 -10.30
N GLN A 56 7.54 17.45 -11.30
CA GLN A 56 7.28 17.85 -12.69
C GLN A 56 5.94 18.59 -12.85
N ALA A 57 4.89 18.13 -12.16
CA ALA A 57 3.59 18.80 -12.19
C ALA A 57 3.69 20.21 -11.58
N ASP A 58 4.41 20.36 -10.47
CA ASP A 58 4.64 21.65 -9.82
C ASP A 58 5.40 22.63 -10.74
N GLU A 59 6.46 22.17 -11.41
CA GLU A 59 7.22 22.98 -12.39
C GLU A 59 6.33 23.50 -13.53
N VAL A 60 5.51 22.62 -14.13
CA VAL A 60 4.57 23.03 -15.20
C VAL A 60 3.46 23.92 -14.65
N GLY A 61 3.05 23.72 -13.40
CA GLY A 61 2.09 24.58 -12.70
C GLY A 61 2.62 26.00 -12.53
N ASP A 62 3.87 26.16 -12.12
CA ASP A 62 4.55 27.45 -12.00
C ASP A 62 4.67 28.14 -13.38
N GLU A 63 5.04 27.39 -14.42
CA GLU A 63 5.08 27.91 -15.80
C GLU A 63 3.70 28.36 -16.29
N PHE A 64 2.65 27.60 -15.97
CA PHE A 64 1.28 27.96 -16.30
C PHE A 64 0.87 29.25 -15.61
N VAL A 65 1.16 29.42 -14.32
CA VAL A 65 0.86 30.66 -13.58
C VAL A 65 1.56 31.85 -14.23
N ALA A 66 2.85 31.74 -14.54
CA ALA A 66 3.58 32.79 -15.24
C ALA A 66 2.97 33.10 -16.62
N ALA A 67 2.64 32.08 -17.41
CA ALA A 67 2.00 32.25 -18.71
C ALA A 67 0.61 32.90 -18.61
N LYS A 68 -0.15 32.60 -17.55
CA LYS A 68 -1.46 33.19 -17.26
C LYS A 68 -1.34 34.68 -16.99
N GLU A 69 -0.31 35.13 -16.28
CA GLU A 69 -0.07 36.55 -16.02
C GLU A 69 0.23 37.32 -17.31
N GLU A 70 0.94 36.68 -18.24
CA GLU A 70 1.29 37.24 -19.54
C GLU A 70 0.19 37.11 -20.61
N SER A 71 -0.86 36.31 -20.36
CA SER A 71 -1.85 35.95 -21.39
C SER A 71 -2.61 37.14 -21.97
N GLY A 72 -2.71 38.24 -21.21
CA GLY A 72 -3.35 39.48 -21.67
C GLY A 72 -2.50 40.31 -22.65
N LEU A 73 -1.22 39.97 -22.83
CA LEU A 73 -0.27 40.75 -23.62
C LEU A 73 -0.37 40.45 -25.13
N SER A 74 -0.73 39.22 -25.51
CA SER A 74 -0.91 38.84 -26.91
C SER A 74 -1.71 37.54 -27.06
N PRO A 75 -2.29 37.28 -28.26
CA PRO A 75 -2.92 35.99 -28.55
C PRO A 75 -1.97 34.79 -28.39
N VAL A 76 -0.68 34.97 -28.70
CA VAL A 76 0.34 33.91 -28.55
C VAL A 76 0.59 33.59 -27.08
N ALA A 77 0.64 34.59 -26.22
CA ALA A 77 0.77 34.38 -24.78
C ALA A 77 -0.47 33.67 -24.19
N ALA A 78 -1.67 34.00 -24.69
CA ALA A 78 -2.89 33.30 -24.31
C ALA A 78 -2.90 31.83 -24.76
N GLU A 79 -2.45 31.53 -25.98
CA GLU A 79 -2.32 30.16 -26.47
C GLU A 79 -1.33 29.35 -25.63
N ARG A 80 -0.16 29.93 -25.29
CA ARG A 80 0.82 29.28 -24.41
C ARG A 80 0.21 28.93 -23.04
N ALA A 81 -0.57 29.83 -22.45
CA ALA A 81 -1.22 29.59 -21.16
C ALA A 81 -2.22 28.42 -21.22
N GLU A 82 -3.00 28.30 -22.31
CA GLU A 82 -3.94 27.18 -22.47
C GLU A 82 -3.23 25.84 -22.72
N VAL A 83 -2.11 25.84 -23.45
CA VAL A 83 -1.29 24.63 -23.63
C VAL A 83 -0.73 24.14 -22.30
N LEU A 84 -0.11 25.04 -21.53
CA LEU A 84 0.46 24.71 -20.22
C LEU A 84 -0.60 24.26 -19.21
N LYS A 85 -1.80 24.86 -19.27
CA LYS A 85 -2.93 24.41 -18.47
C LYS A 85 -3.30 22.95 -18.76
N ALA A 86 -3.41 22.59 -20.04
CA ALA A 86 -3.76 21.23 -20.44
C ALA A 86 -2.67 20.22 -20.05
N GLU A 87 -1.39 20.61 -20.16
CA GLU A 87 -0.27 19.79 -19.71
C GLU A 87 -0.27 19.60 -18.19
N PHE A 88 -0.47 20.68 -17.43
CA PHE A 88 -0.59 20.63 -15.97
C PHE A 88 -1.73 19.71 -15.52
N GLU A 89 -2.94 19.87 -16.09
CA GLU A 89 -4.09 19.01 -15.77
C GLU A 89 -3.80 17.53 -16.10
N THR A 90 -3.09 17.26 -17.20
CA THR A 90 -2.68 15.89 -17.56
C THR A 90 -1.70 15.30 -16.54
N LEU A 91 -0.71 16.08 -16.10
CA LEU A 91 0.27 15.64 -15.10
C LEU A 91 -0.37 15.42 -13.73
N GLN A 92 -1.30 16.30 -13.31
CA GLN A 92 -2.04 16.13 -12.06
C GLN A 92 -2.84 14.83 -12.06
N ASN A 93 -3.57 14.53 -13.14
CA ASN A 93 -4.31 13.28 -13.26
C ASN A 93 -3.37 12.06 -13.17
N ALA A 94 -2.21 12.12 -13.83
CA ALA A 94 -1.23 11.03 -13.77
C ALA A 94 -0.66 10.82 -12.36
N VAL A 95 -0.42 11.91 -11.61
CA VAL A 95 0.01 11.86 -10.19
C VAL A 95 -1.09 11.23 -9.33
N ASP A 96 -2.35 11.62 -9.51
CA ASP A 96 -3.48 11.10 -8.75
C ASP A 96 -3.73 9.61 -9.02
N ASP A 97 -3.66 9.19 -10.29
CA ASP A 97 -3.77 7.79 -10.70
C ASP A 97 -2.66 6.95 -10.07
N LYS A 98 -1.41 7.42 -10.15
CA LYS A 98 -0.25 6.73 -9.57
C LYS A 98 -0.33 6.66 -8.05
N ASN A 99 -0.79 7.72 -7.39
CA ASN A 99 -0.98 7.74 -5.94
C ASN A 99 -2.08 6.74 -5.50
N SER A 100 -3.16 6.65 -6.28
CA SER A 100 -4.24 5.69 -6.05
C SER A 100 -3.74 4.25 -6.19
N GLU A 101 -3.01 3.94 -7.27
CA GLU A 101 -2.35 2.64 -7.47
C GLU A 101 -1.44 2.28 -6.28
N LEU A 102 -0.61 3.22 -5.84
CA LEU A 102 0.33 2.97 -4.75
C LEU A 102 -0.34 2.78 -3.40
N THR A 103 -1.46 3.46 -3.17
CA THR A 103 -2.27 3.26 -1.96
C THR A 103 -2.79 1.84 -1.88
N GLU A 104 -3.30 1.29 -3.00
CA GLU A 104 -3.77 -0.10 -3.06
C GLU A 104 -2.64 -1.10 -2.89
N ARG A 105 -1.51 -0.88 -3.59
CA ARG A 105 -0.33 -1.75 -3.49
C ARG A 105 0.24 -1.75 -2.07
N SER A 106 0.28 -0.61 -1.40
CA SER A 106 0.73 -0.47 -0.01
C SER A 106 -0.18 -1.20 0.97
N ARG A 107 -1.50 -1.14 0.76
CA ARG A 107 -2.48 -1.91 1.53
C ARG A 107 -2.25 -3.42 1.37
N SER A 108 -2.09 -3.89 0.13
CA SER A 108 -1.82 -5.30 -0.17
C SER A 108 -0.50 -5.78 0.46
N PHE A 109 0.56 -4.99 0.34
CA PHE A 109 1.85 -5.27 0.99
C PHE A 109 1.71 -5.39 2.50
N THR A 110 0.99 -4.45 3.13
CA THR A 110 0.76 -4.46 4.58
C THR A 110 0.01 -5.72 5.02
N GLN A 111 -1.02 -6.14 4.28
CA GLN A 111 -1.74 -7.37 4.55
C GLN A 111 -0.83 -8.61 4.44
N LYS A 112 -0.05 -8.72 3.37
CA LYS A 112 0.89 -9.84 3.17
C LYS A 112 1.95 -9.89 4.27
N ARG A 113 2.48 -8.74 4.69
CA ARG A 113 3.44 -8.63 5.79
C ARG A 113 2.82 -9.11 7.11
N THR A 114 1.58 -8.71 7.41
CA THR A 114 0.88 -9.17 8.63
C THR A 114 0.66 -10.68 8.60
N SER A 115 0.19 -11.23 7.47
CA SER A 115 0.03 -12.68 7.32
C SER A 115 1.35 -13.43 7.49
N PHE A 116 2.43 -12.90 6.91
CA PHE A 116 3.78 -13.45 7.09
C PHE A 116 4.21 -13.45 8.56
N GLN A 117 4.01 -12.35 9.29
CA GLN A 117 4.35 -12.28 10.72
C GLN A 117 3.59 -13.32 11.55
N VAL A 118 2.29 -13.52 11.27
CA VAL A 118 1.46 -14.51 11.95
C VAL A 118 1.90 -15.94 11.63
N SER A 119 2.16 -16.25 10.35
CA SER A 119 2.44 -17.61 9.90
C SER A 119 3.90 -18.03 10.08
N CYS A 120 4.84 -17.09 10.03
CA CYS A 120 6.27 -17.37 10.05
C CYS A 120 6.99 -16.89 11.31
N GLY A 121 6.29 -16.25 12.26
CA GLY A 121 6.89 -15.71 13.48
C GLY A 121 7.66 -16.74 14.33
N ALA A 122 7.31 -18.02 14.24
CA ALA A 122 8.06 -19.09 14.92
C ALA A 122 9.41 -19.44 14.27
N TYR A 123 9.58 -19.14 12.98
CA TYR A 123 10.76 -19.46 12.17
C TYR A 123 11.72 -18.27 12.00
N ILE A 124 11.26 -17.06 12.31
CA ILE A 124 12.04 -15.83 12.23
C ILE A 124 12.51 -15.51 13.66
N LYS A 125 13.62 -16.11 14.07
CA LYS A 125 14.36 -15.73 15.28
C LYS A 125 15.71 -15.17 14.89
#